data_AF-C7Q681-F1
#
_entry.id   AF-C7Q681-F1
#
_cell.length_a   1.000
_cell.length_b   1.000
_cell.length_c   1.000
_cell.angle_alpha   90.00
_cell.angle_beta   90.00
_cell.angle_gamma   90.00
#
_symmetry.space_group_name_H-M   'P 1'
#
loop_
_entity.id
_entity.type
_entity.pdbx_description
1 polymer ?
#
loop_
_entity_poly.entity_id
_entity_poly.type
_entity_poly.pdbx_seq_one_letter_code
_entity_poly.pdbx_strand_id
1 'polypeptide(L)'
;MRILRHPGRVRGATAALLGLGLVLAATSTATATTATPAHAAASRHADGGTHRSPHTAGLNHAKAPASTIMCAKVAAKAGFSFNRTVATSLGQEPQIVVAIAVAMAESSCSPSAVNVNSGGSRDRGLWQMNSYYHSEVSDSCAFQIQCNANSAWNISNHGTDWKPWTTFASGAWKTYLAAARSAVSGGFTFQLIDSAAGTCLDADSANHANGAPVRQWACDASDHYQQWTVVSSVGALPILRNLGTGTCLDWDGTKVGNAQPIVQWACDAADASQQFSFLGSGRMNVDGQAQALMQNSHAGTCLAVQGTNHASGAPVWQGTCSASDGYQMWD
;
A
#
# COMPACT_ATOMS: atom_id res chain seq x y z
N MET A 1 26.63 -0.01 14.23
CA MET A 1 25.40 0.39 13.53
C MET A 1 24.65 1.32 14.47
N ARG A 2 24.17 2.48 14.02
CA ARG A 2 23.57 3.47 14.93
C ARG A 2 22.44 4.21 14.22
N ILE A 3 21.31 4.41 14.89
CA ILE A 3 20.33 5.43 14.48
C ILE A 3 20.72 6.75 15.15
N LEU A 4 20.88 7.82 14.36
CA LEU A 4 21.21 9.15 14.86
C LEU A 4 19.95 10.02 15.00
N ARG A 5 19.99 11.04 15.87
CA ARG A 5 18.94 12.07 15.85
C ARG A 5 18.90 12.79 14.51
N HIS A 6 17.70 13.12 14.05
CA HIS A 6 17.50 14.02 12.93
C HIS A 6 18.16 15.37 13.24
N PRO A 7 18.94 15.99 12.34
CA PRO A 7 19.27 17.40 12.47
C PRO A 7 17.95 18.16 12.35
N GLY A 8 17.44 18.66 13.48
CA GLY A 8 16.14 19.32 13.53
C GLY A 8 16.14 20.56 12.64
N ARG A 9 15.04 20.76 11.89
CA ARG A 9 14.67 22.10 11.44
C ARG A 9 14.46 22.95 12.70
N VAL A 10 15.29 23.98 12.85
CA VAL A 10 15.02 25.08 13.79
C VAL A 10 13.60 25.57 13.51
N ARG A 11 12.75 25.61 14.53
CA ARG A 11 11.43 26.28 14.44
C ARG A 11 11.68 27.78 14.23
N GLY A 12 11.83 28.19 12.98
CA GLY A 12 11.85 29.60 12.59
C GLY A 12 10.44 30.15 12.70
N ALA A 13 10.26 31.18 13.52
CA ALA A 13 9.03 31.95 13.61
C ALA A 13 8.61 32.46 12.21
N THR A 14 7.35 32.26 11.85
CA THR A 14 6.75 32.82 10.64
C THR A 14 6.70 34.34 10.73
N ALA A 15 7.59 35.02 10.01
CA ALA A 15 7.41 36.42 9.65
C ALA A 15 6.49 36.48 8.42
N ALA A 16 5.29 37.00 8.61
CA ALA A 16 4.36 37.30 7.53
C ALA A 16 4.90 38.49 6.72
N LEU A 17 5.25 38.26 5.45
CA LEU A 17 5.48 39.30 4.46
C LEU A 17 4.25 39.37 3.54
N LEU A 18 3.50 40.46 3.69
CA LEU A 18 2.44 40.87 2.77
C LEU A 18 3.05 41.19 1.40
N GLY A 19 2.84 40.31 0.42
CA GLY A 19 3.10 40.57 -0.99
C GLY A 19 1.79 40.87 -1.72
N LEU A 20 1.54 42.15 -2.00
CA LEU A 20 0.47 42.63 -2.87
C LEU A 20 0.87 42.35 -4.32
N GLY A 21 0.09 41.55 -5.06
CA GLY A 21 0.44 41.13 -6.42
C GLY A 21 -0.77 40.87 -7.32
N LEU A 22 -1.29 41.97 -7.88
CA LEU A 22 -1.96 42.15 -9.17
C LEU A 22 -2.71 40.95 -9.81
N VAL A 23 -4.04 41.04 -9.85
CA VAL A 23 -4.93 40.22 -10.68
C VAL A 23 -4.92 40.76 -12.11
N LEU A 24 -4.47 39.98 -13.09
CA LEU A 24 -4.78 40.19 -14.51
C LEU A 24 -5.85 39.18 -14.94
N ALA A 25 -7.03 39.69 -15.29
CA ALA A 25 -8.09 38.94 -15.92
C ALA A 25 -7.75 38.70 -17.40
N ALA A 26 -7.84 37.45 -17.86
CA ALA A 26 -7.85 37.11 -19.28
C ALA A 26 -9.17 36.39 -19.59
N THR A 27 -9.97 37.04 -20.43
CA THR A 27 -11.27 36.56 -20.92
C THR A 27 -11.11 35.48 -21.98
N SER A 28 -12.06 34.54 -21.93
CA SER A 28 -12.29 33.39 -22.81
C SER A 28 -12.45 33.71 -24.30
N THR A 29 -12.06 32.77 -25.16
CA THR A 29 -12.87 32.38 -26.32
C THR A 29 -12.78 30.86 -26.53
N ALA A 30 -13.95 30.22 -26.60
CA ALA A 30 -14.14 28.84 -27.00
C ALA A 30 -14.37 28.79 -28.51
N THR A 31 -13.80 27.80 -29.19
CA THR A 31 -14.20 27.40 -30.54
C THR A 31 -14.41 25.89 -30.57
N ALA A 32 -15.61 25.52 -31.01
CA ALA A 32 -16.05 24.15 -31.22
C ALA A 32 -15.79 23.73 -32.68
N THR A 33 -15.39 22.49 -32.91
CA THR A 33 -15.51 21.82 -34.23
C THR A 33 -15.64 20.29 -34.08
N THR A 34 -16.86 19.83 -34.37
CA THR A 34 -17.26 18.70 -35.25
C THR A 34 -16.56 17.32 -35.19
N ALA A 35 -17.33 16.33 -34.70
CA ALA A 35 -17.74 15.04 -35.27
C ALA A 35 -16.76 14.09 -36.04
N THR A 36 -16.91 12.81 -35.67
CA THR A 36 -16.30 11.51 -36.07
C THR A 36 -16.42 11.09 -37.55
N PRO A 37 -15.71 10.02 -37.99
CA PRO A 37 -16.38 8.70 -38.00
C PRO A 37 -15.52 7.46 -37.62
N ALA A 38 -16.26 6.45 -37.16
CA ALA A 38 -16.04 5.01 -37.03
C ALA A 38 -14.83 4.34 -37.70
N HIS A 39 -14.22 3.39 -36.97
CA HIS A 39 -13.54 2.24 -37.56
C HIS A 39 -14.19 0.92 -37.13
N ALA A 40 -14.28 0.03 -38.11
CA ALA A 40 -15.13 -1.13 -38.20
C ALA A 40 -14.73 -2.29 -37.28
N ALA A 41 -15.76 -3.02 -36.85
CA ALA A 41 -15.66 -4.37 -36.35
C ALA A 41 -15.14 -5.32 -37.43
N ALA A 42 -14.18 -6.17 -37.08
CA ALA A 42 -13.85 -7.37 -37.85
C ALA A 42 -13.83 -8.56 -36.89
N SER A 43 -14.86 -9.39 -36.99
CA SER A 43 -14.88 -10.75 -36.45
C SER A 43 -13.78 -11.57 -37.10
N ARG A 44 -13.02 -12.35 -36.32
CA ARG A 44 -12.27 -13.48 -36.85
C ARG A 44 -12.54 -14.73 -36.04
N HIS A 45 -12.88 -15.76 -36.83
CA HIS A 45 -13.15 -17.13 -36.46
C HIS A 45 -12.05 -17.77 -35.62
N ALA A 46 -12.50 -18.69 -34.78
CA ALA A 46 -11.71 -19.68 -34.06
C ALA A 46 -10.80 -20.46 -35.02
N ASP A 47 -9.54 -20.61 -34.63
CA ASP A 47 -8.70 -21.71 -35.09
C ASP A 47 -7.95 -22.31 -33.90
N GLY A 48 -7.99 -23.63 -33.84
CA GLY A 48 -7.47 -24.45 -32.76
C GLY A 48 -5.96 -24.54 -32.84
N GLY A 49 -5.28 -23.78 -31.99
CA GLY A 49 -3.86 -23.94 -31.69
C GLY A 49 -3.68 -24.03 -30.19
N THR A 50 -2.98 -25.04 -29.69
CA THR A 50 -2.60 -25.18 -28.29
C THR A 50 -1.71 -24.00 -27.89
N HIS A 51 -2.33 -22.89 -27.48
CA HIS A 51 -1.64 -21.74 -26.94
C HIS A 51 -1.21 -22.14 -25.53
N ARG A 52 0.06 -22.50 -25.37
CA ARG A 52 0.70 -22.42 -24.06
C ARG A 52 0.50 -20.99 -23.59
N SER A 53 -0.37 -20.82 -22.60
CA SER A 53 -0.55 -19.58 -21.87
C SER A 53 0.80 -19.13 -21.29
N PRO A 54 1.18 -17.86 -21.41
CA PRO A 54 2.33 -17.34 -20.67
C PRO A 54 2.03 -17.14 -19.16
N HIS A 55 0.85 -17.54 -18.67
CA HIS A 55 0.33 -17.28 -17.31
C HIS A 55 1.07 -17.97 -16.14
N THR A 56 2.29 -18.44 -16.35
CA THR A 56 3.20 -18.85 -15.26
C THR A 56 4.64 -18.48 -15.56
N ALA A 57 4.90 -17.23 -15.95
CA ALA A 57 6.13 -16.58 -15.46
C ALA A 57 5.97 -16.36 -13.94
N GLY A 58 5.86 -17.45 -13.20
CA GLY A 58 5.96 -17.47 -11.76
C GLY A 58 7.34 -16.90 -11.46
N LEU A 59 7.34 -15.68 -10.92
CA LEU A 59 8.49 -15.14 -10.24
C LEU A 59 8.77 -16.11 -9.08
N ASN A 60 9.59 -17.14 -9.33
CA ASN A 60 10.14 -18.05 -8.32
C ASN A 60 11.09 -17.27 -7.41
N HIS A 61 10.58 -16.27 -6.70
CA HIS A 61 11.29 -15.70 -5.57
C HIS A 61 11.15 -16.70 -4.43
N ALA A 62 12.30 -17.13 -3.90
CA ALA A 62 12.32 -17.91 -2.67
C ALA A 62 11.46 -17.17 -1.62
N LYS A 63 10.55 -17.92 -0.98
CA LYS A 63 9.65 -17.36 0.04
C LYS A 63 10.46 -16.58 1.06
N ALA A 64 10.06 -15.34 1.34
CA ALA A 64 10.74 -14.50 2.32
C ALA A 64 10.81 -15.20 3.70
N PRO A 65 11.90 -15.00 4.46
CA PRO A 65 12.03 -15.52 5.82
C PRO A 65 10.87 -15.06 6.72
N ALA A 66 10.50 -15.88 7.71
CA ALA A 66 9.40 -15.57 8.63
C ALA A 66 9.64 -14.26 9.41
N SER A 67 10.88 -13.94 9.78
CA SER A 67 11.23 -12.67 10.42
C SER A 67 11.01 -11.47 9.48
N THR A 68 11.34 -11.60 8.20
CA THR A 68 11.08 -10.58 7.18
C THR A 68 9.59 -10.36 6.98
N ILE A 69 8.79 -11.43 6.95
CA ILE A 69 7.33 -11.36 6.89
C ILE A 69 6.77 -10.63 8.11
N MET A 70 7.28 -10.91 9.30
CA MET A 70 6.86 -10.20 10.53
C MET A 70 7.18 -8.70 10.43
N CYS A 71 8.39 -8.34 10.00
CA CYS A 71 8.75 -6.95 9.70
C CYS A 71 7.79 -6.31 8.69
N ALA A 72 7.44 -7.03 7.62
CA ALA A 72 6.52 -6.53 6.61
C ALA A 72 5.13 -6.23 7.18
N LYS A 73 4.60 -7.13 8.03
CA LYS A 73 3.32 -6.92 8.72
C LYS A 73 3.34 -5.68 9.61
N VAL A 74 4.36 -5.54 10.46
CA VAL A 74 4.43 -4.39 11.39
C VAL A 74 4.82 -3.10 10.67
N ALA A 75 5.55 -3.16 9.56
CA ALA A 75 5.88 -2.01 8.72
C ALA A 75 4.64 -1.52 7.96
N ALA A 76 3.86 -2.45 7.37
CA ALA A 76 2.54 -2.12 6.84
C ALA A 76 1.75 -1.46 7.96
N LYS A 77 1.50 -2.13 9.08
CA LYS A 77 0.76 -1.55 10.21
C LYS A 77 1.39 -0.29 10.83
N ALA A 78 2.65 0.06 10.59
CA ALA A 78 3.23 1.31 11.08
C ALA A 78 2.98 2.49 10.12
N GLY A 79 2.45 2.25 8.93
CA GLY A 79 2.13 3.30 7.97
C GLY A 79 2.98 3.30 6.72
N PHE A 80 4.00 2.45 6.61
CA PHE A 80 4.87 2.47 5.44
C PHE A 80 4.10 2.07 4.18
N SER A 81 4.02 2.99 3.23
CA SER A 81 3.14 2.89 2.07
C SER A 81 3.67 1.92 1.01
N PHE A 82 2.74 1.21 0.34
CA PHE A 82 3.02 0.52 -0.93
C PHE A 82 3.24 1.52 -2.07
N ASN A 83 2.49 2.63 -2.10
CA ASN A 83 2.37 3.54 -3.25
C ASN A 83 3.38 4.69 -3.26
N ARG A 84 3.86 5.12 -2.10
CA ARG A 84 4.91 6.14 -2.02
C ARG A 84 6.27 5.50 -2.22
N THR A 85 7.13 6.16 -2.97
CA THR A 85 8.50 5.71 -3.21
C THR A 85 9.54 6.58 -2.52
N VAL A 86 10.69 5.97 -2.25
CA VAL A 86 11.92 6.63 -1.84
C VAL A 86 12.86 6.62 -3.03
N ALA A 87 13.43 7.79 -3.35
CA ALA A 87 14.49 7.87 -4.35
C ALA A 87 15.77 7.25 -3.78
N THR A 88 16.32 6.27 -4.48
CA THR A 88 17.54 5.57 -4.08
C THR A 88 18.54 5.54 -5.24
N SER A 89 19.78 5.10 -4.96
CA SER A 89 20.77 4.91 -6.02
C SER A 89 20.40 3.80 -7.02
N LEU A 90 19.35 3.01 -6.74
CA LEU A 90 18.86 1.92 -7.59
C LEU A 90 17.59 2.30 -8.34
N GLY A 91 17.13 3.56 -8.22
CA GLY A 91 15.84 4.02 -8.73
C GLY A 91 14.84 4.27 -7.60
N GLN A 92 13.56 4.20 -7.94
CA GLN A 92 12.45 4.39 -7.00
C GLN A 92 12.08 3.06 -6.34
N GLU A 93 12.06 3.03 -5.01
CA GLU A 93 11.63 1.85 -4.23
C GLU A 93 10.42 2.20 -3.37
N PRO A 94 9.41 1.33 -3.23
CA PRO A 94 8.33 1.53 -2.28
C PRO A 94 8.83 1.77 -0.86
N GLN A 95 8.21 2.71 -0.13
CA GLN A 95 8.58 3.05 1.25
C GLN A 95 8.62 1.83 2.15
N ILE A 96 7.62 0.94 2.05
CA ILE A 96 7.55 -0.30 2.83
C ILE A 96 8.72 -1.25 2.52
N VAL A 97 9.14 -1.36 1.26
CA VAL A 97 10.27 -2.20 0.86
C VAL A 97 11.56 -1.68 1.49
N VAL A 98 11.79 -0.35 1.44
CA VAL A 98 12.95 0.28 2.10
C VAL A 98 12.91 0.05 3.60
N ALA A 99 11.74 0.22 4.24
CA ALA A 99 11.60 0.04 5.67
C ALA A 99 11.97 -1.38 6.12
N ILE A 100 11.46 -2.40 5.42
CA ILE A 100 11.77 -3.81 5.71
C ILE A 100 13.26 -4.09 5.49
N ALA A 101 13.83 -3.62 4.37
CA ALA A 101 15.23 -3.85 4.05
C ALA A 101 16.19 -3.18 5.06
N VAL A 102 15.83 -2.00 5.58
CA VAL A 102 16.56 -1.35 6.68
C VAL A 102 16.44 -2.18 7.96
N ALA A 103 15.26 -2.64 8.37
CA ALA A 103 15.13 -3.52 9.55
C ALA A 103 15.94 -4.82 9.44
N MET A 104 16.01 -5.39 8.24
CA MET A 104 16.82 -6.57 7.97
C MET A 104 18.31 -6.28 8.13
N ALA A 105 18.76 -5.12 7.64
CA ALA A 105 20.14 -4.70 7.86
C ALA A 105 20.43 -4.44 9.34
N GLU A 106 19.48 -3.84 10.06
CA GLU A 106 19.59 -3.45 11.48
C GLU A 106 19.64 -4.64 12.43
N SER A 107 18.79 -5.64 12.21
CA SER A 107 18.65 -6.71 13.19
C SER A 107 18.34 -8.07 12.58
N SER A 108 18.35 -8.20 11.25
CA SER A 108 17.72 -9.33 10.56
C SER A 108 16.25 -9.50 10.97
N CYS A 109 15.56 -8.39 11.27
CA CYS A 109 14.20 -8.38 11.81
C CYS A 109 14.05 -9.14 13.14
N SER A 110 15.04 -9.03 14.04
CA SER A 110 15.01 -9.67 15.36
C SER A 110 14.44 -8.73 16.43
N PRO A 111 13.29 -9.06 17.05
CA PRO A 111 12.69 -8.22 18.09
C PRO A 111 13.58 -8.06 19.32
N SER A 112 14.42 -9.05 19.62
CA SER A 112 15.28 -9.09 20.81
C SER A 112 16.70 -8.61 20.53
N ALA A 113 17.01 -8.12 19.32
CA ALA A 113 18.35 -7.65 18.98
C ALA A 113 18.77 -6.48 19.87
N VAL A 114 19.97 -6.59 20.43
CA VAL A 114 20.60 -5.54 21.24
C VAL A 114 22.06 -5.40 20.83
N ASN A 115 22.46 -4.18 20.48
CA ASN A 115 23.86 -3.82 20.33
C ASN A 115 24.21 -2.75 21.37
N VAL A 116 25.33 -2.92 22.08
CA VAL A 116 25.81 -1.96 23.10
C VAL A 116 26.98 -1.18 22.50
N ASN A 117 26.83 0.14 22.42
CA ASN A 117 27.87 1.02 21.88
C ASN A 117 28.93 1.34 22.94
N SER A 118 30.14 1.72 22.50
CA SER A 118 31.27 2.07 23.39
C SER A 118 30.92 3.14 24.44
N GLY A 119 29.96 4.04 24.16
CA GLY A 119 29.43 5.03 25.10
C GLY A 119 28.25 4.57 25.98
N GLY A 120 27.97 3.27 26.05
CA GLY A 120 26.91 2.66 26.87
C GLY A 120 25.49 2.73 26.28
N SER A 121 25.25 3.50 25.22
CA SER A 121 23.94 3.52 24.55
C SER A 121 23.61 2.19 23.88
N ARG A 122 22.35 1.77 23.92
CA ARG A 122 21.88 0.50 23.35
C ARG A 122 21.04 0.73 22.09
N ASP A 123 21.32 -0.01 21.03
CA ASP A 123 20.47 -0.12 19.85
C ASP A 123 19.55 -1.35 20.02
N ARG A 124 18.23 -1.18 19.89
CA ARG A 124 17.25 -2.14 20.40
C ARG A 124 16.16 -2.49 19.38
N GLY A 125 15.89 -3.79 19.22
CA GLY A 125 14.79 -4.33 18.43
C GLY A 125 14.94 -4.16 16.91
N LEU A 126 13.80 -4.22 16.21
CA LEU A 126 13.74 -4.43 14.75
C LEU A 126 14.53 -3.40 13.94
N TRP A 127 14.27 -2.11 14.16
CA TRP A 127 14.98 -1.02 13.50
C TRP A 127 16.14 -0.46 14.32
N GLN A 128 16.53 -1.12 15.42
CA GLN A 128 17.67 -0.76 16.28
C GLN A 128 17.57 0.61 16.97
N MET A 129 16.46 0.86 17.68
CA MET A 129 16.16 2.12 18.37
C MET A 129 17.24 2.48 19.42
N ASN A 130 18.09 3.46 19.11
CA ASN A 130 19.19 3.87 19.98
C ASN A 130 18.68 4.58 21.25
N SER A 131 19.06 4.09 22.44
CA SER A 131 18.58 4.60 23.73
C SER A 131 19.06 6.00 24.11
N TYR A 132 20.12 6.49 23.47
CA TYR A 132 20.66 7.84 23.71
C TYR A 132 20.04 8.86 22.75
N TYR A 133 19.98 8.54 21.47
CA TYR A 133 19.42 9.45 20.46
C TYR A 133 17.90 9.45 20.47
N HIS A 134 17.26 8.32 20.81
CA HIS A 134 15.81 8.18 20.87
C HIS A 134 15.39 7.75 22.28
N SER A 135 15.71 8.59 23.27
CA SER A 135 15.34 8.40 24.68
C SER A 135 13.82 8.39 24.89
N GLU A 136 13.07 8.97 23.95
CA GLU A 136 11.61 8.89 23.89
C GLU A 136 11.09 7.47 23.66
N VAL A 137 11.91 6.55 23.16
CA VAL A 137 11.55 5.14 22.96
C VAL A 137 12.03 4.32 24.15
N SER A 138 11.08 3.94 25.02
CA SER A 138 11.33 3.05 26.16
C SER A 138 11.85 1.68 25.72
N ASP A 139 12.47 0.93 26.64
CA ASP A 139 12.85 -0.46 26.37
C ASP A 139 11.63 -1.33 26.01
N SER A 140 10.51 -1.14 26.72
CA SER A 140 9.27 -1.86 26.41
C SER A 140 8.80 -1.61 24.97
N CYS A 141 8.85 -0.38 24.49
CA CYS A 141 8.50 -0.04 23.11
C CYS A 141 9.54 -0.56 22.12
N ALA A 142 10.83 -0.43 22.44
CA ALA A 142 11.90 -0.86 21.55
C ALA A 142 11.91 -2.38 21.31
N PHE A 143 11.49 -3.19 22.28
CA PHE A 143 11.40 -4.65 22.11
C PHE A 143 10.03 -5.14 21.65
N GLN A 144 8.99 -4.31 21.73
CA GLN A 144 7.66 -4.64 21.20
C GLN A 144 7.63 -4.33 19.70
N ILE A 145 7.35 -5.35 18.88
CA ILE A 145 7.51 -5.29 17.41
C ILE A 145 6.77 -4.14 16.72
N GLN A 146 5.52 -3.87 17.11
CA GLN A 146 4.70 -2.83 16.51
C GLN A 146 5.12 -1.44 17.00
N CYS A 147 5.44 -1.30 18.27
CA CYS A 147 5.88 -0.04 18.85
C CYS A 147 7.25 0.38 18.28
N ASN A 148 8.15 -0.57 18.07
CA ASN A 148 9.41 -0.35 17.37
C ASN A 148 9.18 0.13 15.93
N ALA A 149 8.25 -0.52 15.19
CA ALA A 149 7.88 -0.12 13.83
C ALA A 149 7.26 1.29 13.79
N ASN A 150 6.34 1.60 14.71
CA ASN A 150 5.74 2.94 14.85
C ASN A 150 6.80 4.01 15.17
N SER A 151 7.81 3.66 15.97
CA SER A 151 8.95 4.55 16.25
C SER A 151 9.77 4.78 14.98
N ALA A 152 10.08 3.73 14.22
CA ALA A 152 10.79 3.85 12.95
C ALA A 152 10.03 4.71 11.93
N TRP A 153 8.71 4.55 11.85
CA TRP A 153 7.84 5.38 11.02
C TRP A 153 7.95 6.87 11.37
N ASN A 154 7.85 7.21 12.65
CA ASN A 154 7.94 8.60 13.11
C ASN A 154 9.34 9.19 12.89
N ILE A 155 10.39 8.45 13.23
CA ILE A 155 11.79 8.91 13.11
C ILE A 155 12.20 9.09 11.65
N SER A 156 11.71 8.22 10.75
CA SER A 156 12.00 8.30 9.32
C SER A 156 11.21 9.39 8.58
N ASN A 157 10.58 10.32 9.32
CA ASN A 157 9.64 11.30 8.78
C ASN A 157 8.59 10.63 7.88
N HIS A 158 7.89 9.63 8.42
CA HIS A 158 6.86 8.88 7.70
C HIS A 158 7.42 8.20 6.43
N GLY A 159 8.59 7.57 6.57
CA GLY A 159 9.29 6.83 5.53
C GLY A 159 9.96 7.68 4.44
N THR A 160 10.04 9.00 4.60
CA THR A 160 10.62 9.92 3.59
C THR A 160 12.07 10.32 3.86
N ASP A 161 12.56 10.20 5.09
CA ASP A 161 13.95 10.49 5.46
C ASP A 161 14.59 9.32 6.22
N TRP A 162 15.49 8.60 5.54
CA TRP A 162 16.23 7.46 6.12
C TRP A 162 17.65 7.82 6.55
N LYS A 163 18.05 9.10 6.50
CA LYS A 163 19.38 9.56 6.96
C LYS A 163 19.71 9.17 8.41
N PRO A 164 18.74 9.06 9.35
CA PRO A 164 19.04 8.58 10.69
C PRO A 164 19.69 7.20 10.73
N TRP A 165 19.41 6.31 9.76
CA TRP A 165 19.91 4.94 9.72
C TRP A 165 21.25 4.84 8.99
N THR A 166 22.31 4.51 9.74
CA THR A 166 23.64 4.26 9.16
C THR A 166 23.66 3.17 8.10
N THR A 167 22.76 2.18 8.14
CA THR A 167 22.71 1.19 7.05
C THR A 167 21.97 1.58 5.82
N PHE A 168 21.07 2.56 5.92
CA PHE A 168 20.60 3.23 4.73
C PHE A 168 21.76 3.99 4.07
N ALA A 169 22.49 4.79 4.85
CA ALA A 169 23.59 5.62 4.37
C ALA A 169 24.76 4.82 3.77
N SER A 170 25.15 3.70 4.40
CA SER A 170 26.23 2.83 3.89
C SER A 170 25.79 1.94 2.74
N GLY A 171 24.49 1.83 2.45
CA GLY A 171 23.95 0.97 1.40
C GLY A 171 23.82 -0.52 1.78
N ALA A 172 24.12 -0.91 3.02
CA ALA A 172 24.00 -2.30 3.46
C ALA A 172 22.57 -2.87 3.33
N TRP A 173 21.56 -2.00 3.45
CA TRP A 173 20.14 -2.35 3.23
C TRP A 173 19.85 -2.95 1.85
N LYS A 174 20.64 -2.60 0.81
CA LYS A 174 20.38 -3.01 -0.59
C LYS A 174 20.44 -4.53 -0.78
N THR A 175 21.30 -5.22 -0.03
CA THR A 175 21.42 -6.70 -0.07
C THR A 175 20.11 -7.39 0.33
N TYR A 176 19.24 -6.69 1.06
CA TYR A 176 18.00 -7.22 1.60
C TYR A 176 16.76 -6.89 0.76
N LEU A 177 16.92 -6.14 -0.35
CA LEU A 177 15.83 -5.71 -1.22
C LEU A 177 15.00 -6.87 -1.78
N ALA A 178 15.65 -7.95 -2.24
CA ALA A 178 14.94 -9.08 -2.83
C ALA A 178 14.01 -9.77 -1.82
N ALA A 179 14.50 -10.01 -0.60
CA ALA A 179 13.71 -10.59 0.48
C ALA A 179 12.61 -9.62 0.98
N ALA A 180 12.90 -8.31 1.05
CA ALA A 180 11.90 -7.31 1.41
C ALA A 180 10.75 -7.23 0.39
N ARG A 181 11.06 -7.22 -0.92
CA ARG A 181 10.06 -7.27 -1.99
C ARG A 181 9.25 -8.56 -1.94
N SER A 182 9.89 -9.71 -1.72
CA SER A 182 9.17 -10.99 -1.57
C SER A 182 8.26 -11.01 -0.34
N ALA A 183 8.62 -10.35 0.76
CA ALA A 183 7.77 -10.27 1.94
C ALA A 183 6.54 -9.37 1.71
N VAL A 184 6.69 -8.33 0.89
CA VAL A 184 5.55 -7.50 0.44
C VAL A 184 4.64 -8.29 -0.50
N SER A 185 5.22 -8.97 -1.50
CA SER A 185 4.47 -9.74 -2.50
C SER A 185 4.22 -11.18 -2.04
N GLY A 186 3.16 -11.38 -1.25
CA GLY A 186 2.69 -12.70 -0.84
C GLY A 186 3.18 -13.16 0.52
N GLY A 187 3.90 -12.32 1.27
CA GLY A 187 4.41 -12.65 2.59
C GLY A 187 3.35 -12.61 3.69
N PHE A 188 2.28 -11.82 3.53
CA PHE A 188 1.22 -11.69 4.52
C PHE A 188 -0.14 -11.41 3.89
N THR A 189 -1.19 -11.75 4.63
CA THR A 189 -2.59 -11.43 4.30
C THR A 189 -3.14 -10.37 5.25
N PHE A 190 -4.20 -9.72 4.82
CA PHE A 190 -4.94 -8.72 5.58
C PHE A 190 -6.41 -8.70 5.16
N GLN A 191 -7.27 -8.21 6.05
CA GLN A 191 -8.63 -7.78 5.71
C GLN A 191 -8.59 -6.30 5.33
N LEU A 192 -9.58 -5.87 4.54
CA LEU A 192 -9.86 -4.46 4.28
C LEU A 192 -11.22 -4.17 4.90
N ILE A 193 -11.24 -3.33 5.92
CA ILE A 193 -12.44 -3.03 6.70
C ILE A 193 -12.92 -1.64 6.33
N ASP A 194 -14.18 -1.49 5.91
CA ASP A 194 -14.77 -0.18 5.67
C ASP A 194 -14.96 0.57 7.00
N SER A 195 -14.40 1.76 7.12
CA SER A 195 -14.36 2.51 8.40
C SER A 195 -15.74 2.98 8.86
N ALA A 196 -16.71 3.15 7.95
CA ALA A 196 -18.07 3.59 8.32
C ALA A 196 -19.03 2.41 8.54
N ALA A 197 -18.98 1.39 7.68
CA ALA A 197 -19.85 0.23 7.74
C ALA A 197 -19.35 -0.84 8.72
N GLY A 198 -18.04 -0.92 8.98
CA GLY A 198 -17.42 -1.98 9.79
C GLY A 198 -17.46 -3.36 9.13
N THR A 199 -17.78 -3.43 7.84
CA THR A 199 -17.83 -4.64 7.03
C THR A 199 -16.51 -4.83 6.28
N CYS A 200 -16.20 -6.08 5.94
CA CYS A 200 -14.99 -6.47 5.24
C CYS A 200 -15.23 -6.59 3.73
N LEU A 201 -14.20 -6.27 2.94
CA LEU A 201 -14.16 -6.56 1.51
C LEU A 201 -14.11 -8.08 1.29
N ASP A 202 -15.13 -8.62 0.64
CA ASP A 202 -15.42 -10.05 0.58
C ASP A 202 -15.62 -10.49 -0.88
N ALA A 203 -14.79 -11.40 -1.36
CA ALA A 203 -14.99 -12.02 -2.67
C ALA A 203 -15.94 -13.20 -2.51
N ASP A 204 -17.09 -13.16 -3.19
CA ASP A 204 -18.20 -14.07 -2.92
C ASP A 204 -17.80 -15.57 -2.98
N SER A 205 -17.86 -16.27 -1.84
CA SER A 205 -17.60 -17.71 -1.73
C SER A 205 -18.51 -18.62 -2.55
N ALA A 206 -19.67 -18.13 -2.98
CA ALA A 206 -20.62 -18.84 -3.82
C ALA A 206 -20.39 -18.57 -5.32
N ASN A 207 -19.62 -17.54 -5.68
CA ASN A 207 -19.39 -17.15 -7.07
C ASN A 207 -17.99 -16.59 -7.30
N HIS A 208 -17.09 -17.45 -7.80
CA HIS A 208 -15.69 -17.11 -8.08
C HIS A 208 -15.45 -16.78 -9.56
N ALA A 209 -16.51 -16.63 -10.37
CA ALA A 209 -16.36 -16.39 -11.79
C ALA A 209 -15.75 -15.00 -12.05
N ASN A 210 -15.01 -14.89 -13.16
CA ASN A 210 -14.56 -13.59 -13.66
C ASN A 210 -15.76 -12.67 -13.88
N GLY A 211 -15.68 -11.46 -13.35
CA GLY A 211 -16.75 -10.45 -13.42
C GLY A 211 -17.80 -10.59 -12.31
N ALA A 212 -17.68 -11.59 -11.42
CA ALA A 212 -18.54 -11.65 -10.24
C ALA A 212 -18.27 -10.44 -9.31
N PRO A 213 -19.30 -9.79 -8.77
CA PRO A 213 -19.12 -8.67 -7.86
C PRO A 213 -18.34 -9.06 -6.60
N VAL A 214 -17.47 -8.17 -6.16
CA VAL A 214 -16.96 -8.15 -4.79
C VAL A 214 -18.00 -7.44 -3.93
N ARG A 215 -18.23 -7.97 -2.73
CA ARG A 215 -19.27 -7.50 -1.82
C ARG A 215 -18.67 -7.09 -0.49
N GLN A 216 -19.52 -6.55 0.36
CA GLN A 216 -19.22 -6.34 1.76
C GLN A 216 -19.88 -7.44 2.60
N TRP A 217 -19.22 -7.85 3.69
CA TRP A 217 -19.77 -8.83 4.61
C TRP A 217 -19.31 -8.55 6.05
N ALA A 218 -20.01 -9.11 7.04
CA ALA A 218 -19.54 -9.08 8.42
C ALA A 218 -18.12 -9.69 8.50
N CYS A 219 -17.21 -8.99 9.18
CA CYS A 219 -15.82 -9.39 9.24
C CYS A 219 -15.61 -10.70 10.03
N ASP A 220 -14.92 -11.66 9.41
CA ASP A 220 -14.43 -12.89 10.01
C ASP A 220 -12.97 -13.11 9.59
N ALA A 221 -12.05 -13.00 10.55
CA ALA A 221 -10.62 -13.16 10.28
C ALA A 221 -10.21 -14.58 9.85
N SER A 222 -11.08 -15.58 10.06
CA SER A 222 -10.88 -16.96 9.60
C SER A 222 -11.40 -17.20 8.18
N ASP A 223 -12.21 -16.27 7.64
CA ASP A 223 -12.78 -16.40 6.31
C ASP A 223 -11.75 -16.02 5.24
N HIS A 224 -11.30 -17.02 4.48
CA HIS A 224 -10.34 -16.83 3.39
C HIS A 224 -10.87 -15.94 2.26
N TYR A 225 -12.19 -15.81 2.12
CA TYR A 225 -12.84 -14.93 1.14
C TYR A 225 -12.77 -13.44 1.52
N GLN A 226 -12.35 -13.14 2.75
CA GLN A 226 -12.09 -11.79 3.24
C GLN A 226 -10.60 -11.50 3.40
N GLN A 227 -9.74 -12.48 3.10
CA GLN A 227 -8.29 -12.34 3.19
C GLN A 227 -7.71 -11.96 1.83
N TRP A 228 -6.98 -10.85 1.80
CA TRP A 228 -6.31 -10.33 0.62
C TRP A 228 -4.80 -10.37 0.81
N THR A 229 -4.07 -10.56 -0.28
CA THR A 229 -2.61 -10.48 -0.31
C THR A 229 -2.15 -9.69 -1.52
N VAL A 230 -1.08 -8.91 -1.37
CA VAL A 230 -0.39 -8.32 -2.52
C VAL A 230 0.32 -9.45 -3.27
N VAL A 231 0.10 -9.57 -4.58
CA VAL A 231 0.76 -10.60 -5.42
C VAL A 231 1.78 -10.02 -6.38
N SER A 232 1.62 -8.76 -6.73
CA SER A 232 2.52 -8.01 -7.59
C SER A 232 2.37 -6.52 -7.30
N SER A 233 3.28 -5.72 -7.84
CA SER A 233 3.11 -4.28 -7.90
C SER A 233 3.71 -3.73 -9.20
N VAL A 234 2.97 -2.84 -9.86
CA VAL A 234 3.46 -2.13 -11.05
C VAL A 234 3.68 -0.69 -10.65
N GLY A 235 4.94 -0.23 -10.66
CA GLY A 235 5.25 1.16 -10.30
C GLY A 235 4.70 1.60 -8.94
N ALA A 236 4.79 0.72 -7.93
CA ALA A 236 4.24 0.93 -6.58
C ALA A 236 2.71 0.81 -6.46
N LEU A 237 2.00 0.33 -7.49
CA LEU A 237 0.56 0.04 -7.44
C LEU A 237 0.34 -1.45 -7.12
N PRO A 238 -0.10 -1.83 -5.90
CA PRO A 238 -0.35 -3.22 -5.56
C PRO A 238 -1.51 -3.82 -6.35
N ILE A 239 -1.35 -5.11 -6.63
CA ILE A 239 -2.40 -6.00 -7.14
C ILE A 239 -2.79 -6.93 -5.99
N LEU A 240 -4.08 -6.92 -5.64
CA LEU A 240 -4.60 -7.65 -4.49
C LEU A 240 -5.30 -8.92 -4.95
N ARG A 241 -4.81 -10.07 -4.49
CA ARG A 241 -5.46 -11.37 -4.73
C ARG A 241 -6.20 -11.82 -3.48
N ASN A 242 -7.42 -12.28 -3.68
CA ASN A 242 -8.21 -12.92 -2.65
C ASN A 242 -7.70 -14.35 -2.38
N LEU A 243 -7.63 -14.76 -1.12
CA LEU A 243 -7.11 -16.07 -0.74
C LEU A 243 -8.10 -17.21 -1.03
N GLY A 244 -9.40 -16.96 -0.87
CA GLY A 244 -10.45 -17.96 -1.07
C GLY A 244 -10.72 -18.27 -2.54
N THR A 245 -10.82 -17.23 -3.38
CA THR A 245 -11.12 -17.39 -4.81
C THR A 245 -9.88 -17.54 -5.68
N GLY A 246 -8.74 -17.01 -5.26
CA GLY A 246 -7.52 -16.92 -6.07
C GLY A 246 -7.58 -15.87 -7.19
N THR A 247 -8.67 -15.11 -7.30
CA THR A 247 -8.86 -14.00 -8.24
C THR A 247 -8.37 -12.69 -7.62
N CYS A 248 -8.09 -11.72 -8.48
CA CYS A 248 -7.66 -10.39 -8.08
C CYS A 248 -8.83 -9.43 -8.01
N LEU A 249 -8.71 -8.45 -7.11
CA LEU A 249 -9.57 -7.29 -7.05
C LEU A 249 -9.47 -6.56 -8.38
N ASP A 250 -10.61 -6.26 -8.97
CA ASP A 250 -10.66 -5.79 -10.34
C ASP A 250 -11.76 -4.75 -10.51
N TRP A 251 -11.48 -3.76 -11.34
CA TRP A 251 -12.44 -2.79 -11.79
C TRP A 251 -12.90 -3.18 -13.20
N ASP A 252 -14.21 -3.28 -13.45
CA ASP A 252 -14.65 -3.60 -14.81
C ASP A 252 -14.26 -2.49 -15.81
N GLY A 253 -13.19 -2.79 -16.55
CA GLY A 253 -12.62 -2.07 -17.69
C GLY A 253 -13.62 -1.39 -18.62
N THR A 254 -14.76 -2.06 -18.81
CA THR A 254 -15.77 -1.70 -19.80
C THR A 254 -16.85 -0.79 -19.23
N LYS A 255 -16.84 -0.53 -17.91
CA LYS A 255 -17.87 0.21 -17.17
C LYS A 255 -17.28 1.45 -16.50
N VAL A 256 -16.98 2.45 -17.31
CA VAL A 256 -16.47 3.76 -16.88
C VAL A 256 -17.57 4.58 -16.22
N GLY A 257 -17.44 4.85 -14.92
CA GLY A 257 -18.32 5.75 -14.18
C GLY A 257 -18.65 5.28 -12.76
N ASN A 258 -19.30 6.16 -11.99
CA ASN A 258 -19.75 5.85 -10.64
C ASN A 258 -20.86 4.79 -10.62
N ALA A 259 -21.06 4.16 -9.45
CA ALA A 259 -22.15 3.23 -9.19
C ALA A 259 -22.13 1.98 -10.09
N GLN A 260 -20.94 1.46 -10.37
CA GLN A 260 -20.75 0.09 -10.87
C GLN A 260 -20.07 -0.77 -9.79
N PRO A 261 -20.33 -2.07 -9.75
CA PRO A 261 -19.66 -2.95 -8.81
C PRO A 261 -18.16 -3.02 -9.08
N ILE A 262 -17.39 -3.15 -8.02
CA ILE A 262 -16.05 -3.74 -8.08
C ILE A 262 -16.25 -5.23 -8.31
N VAL A 263 -15.38 -5.82 -9.12
CA VAL A 263 -15.49 -7.23 -9.51
C VAL A 263 -14.22 -7.98 -9.14
N GLN A 264 -14.25 -9.28 -9.35
CA GLN A 264 -13.08 -10.13 -9.27
C GLN A 264 -12.72 -10.67 -10.66
N TRP A 265 -11.43 -10.84 -10.93
CA TRP A 265 -10.97 -11.38 -12.20
C TRP A 265 -9.68 -12.19 -12.05
N ALA A 266 -9.34 -12.99 -13.06
CA ALA A 266 -8.06 -13.66 -13.11
C ALA A 266 -6.92 -12.62 -13.00
N CYS A 267 -5.96 -12.87 -12.12
CA CYS A 267 -4.86 -11.94 -11.86
C CYS A 267 -3.98 -11.73 -13.10
N ASP A 268 -3.82 -10.49 -13.51
CA ASP A 268 -2.95 -10.08 -14.61
C ASP A 268 -2.24 -8.76 -14.26
N ALA A 269 -0.90 -8.80 -14.18
CA ALA A 269 -0.11 -7.62 -13.88
C ALA A 269 -0.09 -6.59 -15.01
N ALA A 270 -0.46 -6.97 -16.24
CA ALA A 270 -0.62 -6.05 -17.35
C ALA A 270 -1.97 -5.29 -17.31
N ASP A 271 -2.93 -5.76 -16.50
CA ASP A 271 -4.23 -5.12 -16.38
C ASP A 271 -4.16 -3.92 -15.41
N ALA A 272 -4.36 -2.72 -15.95
CA ALA A 272 -4.41 -1.50 -15.15
C ALA A 272 -5.63 -1.45 -14.22
N SER A 273 -6.67 -2.22 -14.53
CA SER A 273 -7.89 -2.33 -13.74
C SER A 273 -7.69 -3.07 -12.42
N GLN A 274 -6.58 -3.79 -12.28
CA GLN A 274 -6.21 -4.51 -11.05
C GLN A 274 -5.19 -3.76 -10.19
N GLN A 275 -4.82 -2.55 -10.61
CA GLN A 275 -3.77 -1.75 -9.97
C GLN A 275 -4.40 -0.63 -9.13
N PHE A 276 -4.19 -0.68 -7.81
CA PHE A 276 -4.82 0.23 -6.86
C PHE A 276 -3.81 1.12 -6.15
N SER A 277 -4.28 2.28 -5.69
CA SER A 277 -3.53 3.20 -4.85
C SER A 277 -4.26 3.45 -3.54
N PHE A 278 -3.54 3.35 -2.44
CA PHE A 278 -4.01 3.75 -1.11
C PHE A 278 -3.71 5.25 -0.93
N LEU A 279 -4.73 6.10 -1.05
CA LEU A 279 -4.63 7.56 -0.94
C LEU A 279 -5.05 8.08 0.44
N GLY A 280 -4.71 9.34 0.74
CA GLY A 280 -5.07 10.02 1.99
C GLY A 280 -3.92 10.07 2.99
N SER A 281 -4.19 9.72 4.25
CA SER A 281 -3.14 9.64 5.28
C SER A 281 -1.99 8.72 4.84
N GLY A 282 -2.29 7.75 3.96
CA GLY A 282 -1.34 6.76 3.46
C GLY A 282 -0.77 5.89 4.57
N ARG A 283 -1.28 6.04 5.81
CA ARG A 283 -0.87 5.28 6.97
C ARG A 283 -1.61 3.97 6.87
N MET A 284 -0.94 2.89 6.52
CA MET A 284 -1.42 1.59 6.98
C MET A 284 -1.34 1.58 8.52
N ASN A 285 -2.47 1.85 9.18
CA ASN A 285 -2.78 1.41 10.54
C ASN A 285 -1.85 1.82 11.71
N VAL A 286 -1.43 3.09 11.82
CA VAL A 286 -0.61 3.54 12.97
C VAL A 286 -1.30 3.36 14.35
N ASP A 287 -2.64 3.36 14.38
CA ASP A 287 -3.47 3.36 15.60
C ASP A 287 -4.64 2.36 15.58
N GLY A 288 -4.59 1.32 14.73
CA GLY A 288 -5.76 0.47 14.48
C GLY A 288 -6.56 0.86 13.23
N GLN A 289 -6.20 1.99 12.59
CA GLN A 289 -6.99 2.63 11.54
C GLN A 289 -6.06 3.13 10.43
N ALA A 290 -6.22 2.61 9.21
CA ALA A 290 -5.50 3.11 8.05
C ALA A 290 -6.18 4.35 7.44
N GLN A 291 -7.52 4.38 7.47
CA GLN A 291 -8.35 5.45 6.92
C GLN A 291 -7.81 5.89 5.55
N ALA A 292 -7.70 4.92 4.65
CA ALA A 292 -7.16 5.13 3.31
C ALA A 292 -8.28 4.98 2.28
N LEU A 293 -8.32 5.89 1.33
CA LEU A 293 -9.07 5.68 0.10
C LEU A 293 -8.36 4.60 -0.72
N MET A 294 -9.10 3.69 -1.35
CA MET A 294 -8.53 2.78 -2.34
C MET A 294 -8.98 3.19 -3.74
N GLN A 295 -8.10 3.88 -4.45
CA GLN A 295 -8.36 4.37 -5.80
C GLN A 295 -7.89 3.36 -6.85
N ASN A 296 -8.72 3.05 -7.83
CA ASN A 296 -8.28 2.35 -9.03
C ASN A 296 -7.44 3.29 -9.92
N SER A 297 -6.23 2.88 -10.29
CA SER A 297 -5.30 3.74 -11.02
C SER A 297 -5.74 4.05 -12.45
N HIS A 298 -6.55 3.18 -13.07
CA HIS A 298 -7.06 3.38 -14.42
C HIS A 298 -8.30 4.27 -14.43
N ALA A 299 -9.27 3.97 -13.56
CA ALA A 299 -10.56 4.67 -13.52
C ALA A 299 -10.52 6.00 -12.74
N GLY A 300 -9.59 6.16 -11.81
CA GLY A 300 -9.52 7.32 -10.91
C GLY A 300 -10.64 7.38 -9.87
N THR A 301 -11.49 6.35 -9.79
CA THR A 301 -12.56 6.18 -8.81
C THR A 301 -12.08 5.39 -7.60
N CYS A 302 -12.77 5.56 -6.47
CA CYS A 302 -12.46 4.90 -5.22
C CYS A 302 -13.47 3.81 -4.90
N LEU A 303 -12.99 2.73 -4.27
CA LEU A 303 -13.83 1.70 -3.66
C LEU A 303 -14.73 2.33 -2.59
N ALA A 304 -16.00 1.97 -2.62
CA ALA A 304 -17.02 2.49 -1.73
C ALA A 304 -18.01 1.42 -1.30
N VAL A 305 -18.31 1.34 -0.01
CA VAL A 305 -19.57 0.78 0.45
C VAL A 305 -20.69 1.78 0.12
N GLN A 306 -21.83 1.29 -0.36
CA GLN A 306 -22.97 2.17 -0.57
C GLN A 306 -23.60 2.51 0.79
N GLY A 307 -23.50 3.75 1.25
CA GLY A 307 -24.01 4.15 2.57
C GLY A 307 -25.50 3.86 2.81
N THR A 308 -26.34 3.87 1.78
CA THR A 308 -27.77 3.50 1.87
C THR A 308 -28.04 2.00 1.86
N ASN A 309 -27.03 1.17 1.53
CA ASN A 309 -27.12 -0.29 1.50
C ASN A 309 -25.79 -0.91 1.96
N HIS A 310 -25.58 -0.91 3.27
CA HIS A 310 -24.40 -1.46 3.96
C HIS A 310 -24.68 -2.81 4.64
N ALA A 311 -25.71 -3.53 4.18
CA ALA A 311 -26.00 -4.87 4.65
C ALA A 311 -24.99 -5.88 4.09
N SER A 312 -24.72 -6.95 4.84
CA SER A 312 -23.92 -8.07 4.34
C SER A 312 -24.54 -8.64 3.05
N GLY A 313 -23.71 -8.85 2.04
CA GLY A 313 -24.15 -9.30 0.72
C GLY A 313 -24.28 -8.18 -0.31
N ALA A 314 -24.35 -6.91 0.10
CA ALA A 314 -24.40 -5.80 -0.83
C ALA A 314 -23.06 -5.63 -1.57
N PRO A 315 -23.07 -5.30 -2.87
CA PRO A 315 -21.84 -5.07 -3.62
C PRO A 315 -21.02 -3.92 -3.04
N VAL A 316 -19.70 -3.98 -3.23
CA VAL A 316 -18.82 -2.82 -3.13
C VAL A 316 -18.79 -2.14 -4.49
N TRP A 317 -18.90 -0.83 -4.49
CA TRP A 317 -19.05 -0.01 -5.69
C TRP A 317 -17.83 0.87 -5.91
N GLN A 318 -17.75 1.45 -7.10
CA GLN A 318 -16.86 2.56 -7.37
C GLN A 318 -17.60 3.90 -7.31
N GLY A 319 -16.91 4.93 -6.81
CA GLY A 319 -17.42 6.29 -6.75
C GLY A 319 -16.32 7.35 -6.90
N THR A 320 -16.73 8.60 -7.06
CA THR A 320 -15.80 9.73 -7.01
C THR A 320 -15.12 9.76 -5.64
N CYS A 321 -13.80 9.79 -5.64
CA CYS A 321 -12.98 9.77 -4.44
C CYS A 321 -13.26 10.97 -3.53
N SER A 322 -13.58 10.69 -2.26
CA SER A 322 -13.86 11.70 -1.24
C SER A 322 -13.36 11.24 0.12
N ALA A 323 -12.30 11.89 0.63
CA ALA A 323 -11.75 11.58 1.95
C ALA A 323 -12.67 11.98 3.12
N SER A 324 -13.76 12.71 2.86
CA SER A 324 -14.80 13.01 3.85
C SER A 324 -15.95 11.99 3.83
N ASP A 325 -15.94 11.04 2.89
CA ASP A 325 -16.90 9.95 2.84
C ASP A 325 -16.34 8.73 3.58
N GLY A 326 -16.85 8.48 4.79
CA GLY A 326 -16.38 7.37 5.63
C GLY A 326 -16.57 5.99 4.98
N TYR A 327 -17.52 5.84 4.05
CA TYR A 327 -17.75 4.59 3.32
C TYR A 327 -16.79 4.39 2.13
N GLN A 328 -15.83 5.29 1.95
CA GLN A 328 -14.71 5.11 1.01
C GLN A 328 -13.38 4.91 1.74
N MET A 329 -13.40 4.93 3.07
CA MET A 329 -12.22 4.82 3.91
C MET A 329 -12.07 3.37 4.37
N TRP A 330 -10.89 2.81 4.12
CA TRP A 330 -10.58 1.42 4.42
C TRP A 330 -9.41 1.32 5.40
N ASP A 331 -9.53 0.38 6.34
CA ASP A 331 -8.56 0.05 7.39
C ASP A 331 -7.82 -1.27 7.17
#